data_AF-A0A7W8LI11-F1
#
_entry.id   AF-A0A7W8LI11-F1
#
_cell.length_a   1.000
_cell.length_b   1.000
_cell.length_c   1.000
_cell.angle_alpha   90.00
_cell.angle_beta   90.00
_cell.angle_gamma   90.00
#
_symmetry.space_group_name_H-M   'P 1'
#
loop_
_entity.id
_entity.type
_entity.pdbx_description
1 polymer ?
#
loop_
_entity_poly.entity_id
_entity_poly.type
_entity_poly.pdbx_seq_one_letter_code
_entity_poly.pdbx_strand_id
1 'polypeptide(L)'
;MRDEFIAAIHSKNRILLTFYSKEDGSQLVRTCAPMDYGPGSRTKNRDDRFHSWDYDSDTSQHVLSLLPNQVLRIEILNVTFDPGEFVTWPPNWIVARNWGAYS
;
A
#
# COMPACT_ATOMS: atom_id res chain seq x y z
N MET A 1 -5.20 -1.81 12.33
CA MET A 1 -4.89 -1.35 10.95
C MET A 1 -3.47 -1.70 10.47
N ARG A 2 -2.40 -1.33 11.20
CA ARG A 2 -1.02 -1.62 10.76
C ARG A 2 -0.75 -3.12 10.63
N ASP A 3 -1.18 -3.91 11.61
CA ASP A 3 -0.88 -5.33 11.65
C ASP A 3 -1.60 -6.10 10.54
N GLU A 4 -2.84 -5.71 10.22
CA GLU A 4 -3.64 -6.24 9.11
C GLU A 4 -2.98 -5.91 7.76
N PHE A 5 -2.44 -4.70 7.62
CA PHE A 5 -1.70 -4.31 6.42
C PHE A 5 -0.43 -5.16 6.25
N ILE A 6 0.36 -5.33 7.32
CA ILE A 6 1.58 -6.16 7.31
C ILE A 6 1.23 -7.63 7.07
N ALA A 7 0.16 -8.14 7.68
CA ALA A 7 -0.32 -9.49 7.43
C ALA A 7 -0.69 -9.69 5.95
N ALA A 8 -1.31 -8.69 5.32
CA ALA A 8 -1.64 -8.71 3.89
C ALA A 8 -0.40 -8.65 2.98
N ILE A 9 0.65 -7.91 3.36
CA ILE A 9 1.97 -7.97 2.69
C ILE A 9 2.50 -9.42 2.72
N HIS A 10 2.52 -10.05 3.88
CA HIS A 10 3.10 -11.38 4.06
C HIS A 10 2.31 -12.46 3.30
N SER A 11 0.98 -12.36 3.34
CA SER A 11 0.07 -13.32 2.69
C SER A 11 -0.16 -13.03 1.20
N LYS A 12 0.36 -11.89 0.68
CA LYS A 12 0.13 -11.39 -0.68
C LYS A 12 -1.36 -11.16 -1.00
N ASN A 13 -2.16 -10.86 0.02
CA ASN A 13 -3.57 -10.53 -0.17
C ASN A 13 -3.73 -9.05 -0.55
N ARG A 14 -4.64 -8.78 -1.49
CA ARG A 14 -5.12 -7.42 -1.75
C ARG A 14 -5.90 -6.91 -0.55
N ILE A 15 -5.99 -5.60 -0.42
CA ILE A 15 -6.76 -4.94 0.62
C ILE A 15 -7.78 -3.99 -0.01
N LEU A 16 -8.89 -3.79 0.70
CA LEU A 16 -9.77 -2.66 0.49
C LEU A 16 -9.36 -1.57 1.48
N LEU A 17 -8.95 -0.42 0.96
CA LEU A 17 -8.46 0.69 1.75
C LEU A 17 -9.49 1.83 1.73
N THR A 18 -9.97 2.23 2.91
CA THR A 18 -10.83 3.42 3.07
C THR A 18 -10.01 4.54 3.68
N PHE A 19 -9.96 5.71 3.03
CA PHE A 19 -9.17 6.85 3.49
C PHE A 19 -9.80 8.18 3.07
N TYR A 20 -9.38 9.27 3.74
CA TYR A 20 -9.79 10.62 3.35
C TYR A 20 -8.81 11.21 2.32
N SER A 21 -9.32 11.48 1.11
CA SER A 21 -8.60 12.22 0.08
C SER A 21 -8.70 13.72 0.37
N LYS A 22 -7.55 14.36 0.56
CA LYS A 22 -7.50 15.82 0.71
C LYS A 22 -7.78 16.54 -0.62
N GLU A 23 -7.40 15.90 -1.72
CA GLU A 23 -7.60 16.44 -3.07
C GLU A 23 -9.08 16.47 -3.44
N ASP A 24 -9.80 15.38 -3.16
CA ASP A 24 -11.23 15.26 -3.46
C ASP A 24 -12.14 15.77 -2.33
N GLY A 25 -11.57 16.13 -1.18
CA GLY A 25 -12.30 16.55 0.02
C GLY A 25 -13.30 15.49 0.53
N SER A 26 -13.07 14.21 0.24
CA SER A 26 -14.03 13.13 0.48
C SER A 26 -13.35 11.82 0.86
N GLN A 27 -14.15 10.86 1.34
CA GLN A 27 -13.67 9.51 1.61
C GLN A 27 -13.65 8.71 0.31
N LEU A 28 -12.51 8.05 0.05
CA LEU A 28 -12.35 7.13 -1.06
C LEU A 28 -12.18 5.71 -0.53
N VAL A 29 -12.61 4.76 -1.35
CA VAL A 29 -12.42 3.33 -1.15
C VAL A 29 -11.68 2.80 -2.38
N ARG A 30 -10.53 2.16 -2.17
CA ARG A 30 -9.66 1.66 -3.25
C ARG A 30 -9.22 0.23 -2.98
N THR A 31 -9.19 -0.58 -4.02
CA THR A 31 -8.60 -1.90 -4.00
C THR A 31 -7.11 -1.78 -4.28
N CYS A 32 -6.28 -2.25 -3.35
CA CYS A 32 -4.84 -2.08 -3.46
C CYS A 32 -4.06 -3.37 -3.19
N ALA A 33 -2.84 -3.47 -3.74
CA ALA A 33 -1.82 -4.36 -3.21
C ALA A 33 -1.01 -3.61 -2.15
N PRO A 34 -1.00 -4.05 -0.88
CA PRO A 34 -0.14 -3.47 0.14
C PRO A 34 1.33 -3.72 -0.23
N MET A 35 2.09 -2.65 -0.44
CA MET A 35 3.49 -2.73 -0.82
C MET A 35 4.36 -2.70 0.41
N ASP A 36 4.38 -1.63 1.19
CA ASP A 36 5.33 -1.48 2.31
C ASP A 36 4.76 -0.59 3.42
N TYR A 37 5.38 -0.66 4.60
CA TYR A 37 5.08 0.25 5.71
C TYR A 37 6.36 0.87 6.26
N GLY A 38 6.48 2.18 6.14
CA GLY A 38 7.61 2.94 6.68
C GLY A 38 7.73 4.35 6.10
N PRO A 39 8.82 5.09 6.37
CA PRO A 39 9.02 6.43 5.86
C PRO A 39 9.11 6.49 4.34
N GLY A 40 8.48 7.49 3.74
CA GLY A 40 8.65 7.80 2.33
C GLY A 40 10.10 8.19 2.02
N SER A 41 10.72 7.52 1.03
CA SER A 41 12.11 7.79 0.64
C SER A 41 12.36 9.22 0.15
N ARG A 42 11.31 9.91 -0.31
CA ARG A 42 11.37 11.28 -0.87
C ARG A 42 10.75 12.35 0.02
N THR A 43 10.18 12.01 1.17
CA THR A 43 9.48 12.98 2.03
C THR A 43 10.42 13.57 3.08
N LYS A 44 10.31 14.88 3.32
CA LYS A 44 11.07 15.55 4.40
C LYS A 44 10.64 15.07 5.78
N ASN A 45 9.36 14.75 5.96
CA ASN A 45 8.91 14.06 7.17
C ASN A 45 9.27 12.57 7.06
N ARG A 46 9.76 12.00 8.16
CA ARG A 46 10.19 10.61 8.28
C ARG A 46 9.11 9.75 8.94
N ASP A 47 7.86 10.21 8.87
CA ASP A 47 6.72 9.51 9.44
C ASP A 47 6.38 8.29 8.58
N ASP A 48 6.03 7.19 9.24
CA ASP A 48 5.64 5.97 8.57
C ASP A 48 4.34 6.15 7.77
N ARG A 49 4.27 5.48 6.62
CA ARG A 49 3.14 5.52 5.69
C ARG A 49 2.75 4.13 5.23
N PHE A 50 1.49 3.97 4.87
CA PHE A 50 0.98 2.83 4.12
C PHE A 50 1.25 3.06 2.64
N HIS A 51 2.20 2.33 2.07
CA HIS A 51 2.52 2.35 0.65
C HIS A 51 1.80 1.21 -0.05
N SER A 52 0.95 1.52 -1.03
CA SER A 52 0.14 0.53 -1.74
C SER A 52 0.12 0.81 -3.23
N TRP A 53 -0.05 -0.24 -4.02
CA TRP A 53 -0.37 -0.14 -5.44
C TRP A 53 -1.89 -0.10 -5.61
N ASP A 54 -2.43 1.00 -6.11
CA ASP A 54 -3.85 1.26 -6.34
C ASP A 54 -4.27 0.71 -7.71
N TYR A 55 -5.11 -0.32 -7.70
CA TYR A 55 -5.66 -0.93 -8.91
C TYR A 55 -6.77 -0.09 -9.55
N ASP A 56 -7.37 0.84 -8.80
CA ASP A 56 -8.51 1.65 -9.23
C ASP A 56 -8.06 3.07 -9.66
N SER A 57 -6.75 3.35 -9.72
CA SER A 57 -6.22 4.61 -10.21
C SER A 57 -6.29 4.65 -11.74
N ASP A 58 -7.04 5.61 -12.27
CA ASP A 58 -7.15 5.89 -13.71
C ASP A 58 -5.92 6.66 -14.26
N THR A 59 -4.93 6.95 -13.41
CA THR A 59 -3.74 7.74 -13.75
C THR A 59 -2.48 6.89 -13.76
N SER A 60 -1.42 7.38 -14.41
CA SER A 60 -0.13 6.69 -14.48
C SER A 60 0.59 6.52 -13.13
N GLN A 61 0.10 7.18 -12.06
CA GLN A 61 0.60 7.00 -10.71
C GLN A 61 -0.33 6.07 -9.92
N HIS A 62 0.02 4.79 -9.90
CA HIS A 62 -0.69 3.79 -9.10
C HIS A 62 -0.16 3.70 -7.67
N VAL A 63 0.95 4.36 -7.30
CA VAL A 63 1.48 4.27 -5.93
C VAL A 63 0.76 5.25 -5.00
N LEU A 64 -0.03 4.71 -4.07
CA LEU A 64 -0.74 5.43 -3.02
C LEU A 64 0.06 5.37 -1.71
N SER A 65 0.40 6.53 -1.13
CA SER A 65 1.23 6.63 0.08
C SER A 65 0.54 7.48 1.16
N LEU A 66 -0.07 6.84 2.15
CA LEU A 66 -0.95 7.50 3.11
C LEU A 66 -0.38 7.48 4.52
N LEU A 67 -0.48 8.61 5.22
CA LEU A 67 -0.21 8.66 6.65
C LEU A 67 -1.27 7.86 7.43
N PRO A 68 -0.93 7.27 8.59
CA PRO A 68 -1.88 6.51 9.39
C PRO A 68 -3.15 7.29 9.76
N ASN A 69 -3.06 8.59 9.97
CA ASN A 69 -4.21 9.44 10.29
C ASN A 69 -5.15 9.71 9.09
N GLN A 70 -4.75 9.37 7.86
CA GLN A 70 -5.59 9.48 6.67
C GLN A 70 -6.40 8.20 6.45
N VAL A 71 -5.93 7.06 6.96
CA VAL A 71 -6.57 5.76 6.76
C VAL A 71 -7.66 5.55 7.82
N LEU A 72 -8.86 5.25 7.35
CA LEU A 72 -10.04 5.03 8.17
C LEU A 72 -10.27 3.54 8.42
N ARG A 73 -10.01 2.70 7.40
CA ARG A 73 -10.22 1.25 7.46
C ARG A 73 -9.33 0.50 6.48
N ILE A 74 -8.92 -0.71 6.86
CA ILE A 74 -8.20 -1.66 6.02
C ILE A 74 -8.91 -3.01 6.15
N GLU A 75 -9.28 -3.61 5.03
CA GLU A 75 -9.90 -4.94 4.99
C GLU A 75 -9.08 -5.85 4.09
N ILE A 76 -8.68 -7.02 4.61
CA ILE A 76 -7.97 -8.01 3.81
C ILE A 76 -8.98 -8.74 2.92
N LEU A 77 -8.72 -8.77 1.62
CA LEU A 77 -9.57 -9.46 0.65
C LEU A 77 -9.08 -10.89 0.42
N ASN A 78 -10.00 -11.81 0.11
CA ASN A 78 -9.67 -13.18 -0.28
C ASN A 78 -9.22 -13.27 -1.76
N VAL A 79 -8.41 -12.32 -2.20
CA VAL A 79 -7.83 -12.22 -3.54
C VAL A 79 -6.36 -11.84 -3.36
N THR A 80 -5.47 -12.51 -4.07
CA THR A 80 -4.03 -12.23 -4.01
C THR A 80 -3.60 -11.23 -5.08
N PHE A 81 -2.44 -10.61 -4.88
CA PHE A 81 -1.73 -9.86 -5.92
C PHE A 81 -0.45 -10.60 -6.34
N ASP A 82 0.05 -10.24 -7.52
CA ASP A 82 1.38 -10.65 -7.98
C ASP A 82 2.34 -9.45 -7.88
N PRO A 83 3.39 -9.50 -7.06
CA PRO A 83 4.39 -8.43 -6.99
C PRO A 83 5.01 -8.07 -8.35
N GLY A 84 5.05 -9.01 -9.31
CA GLY A 84 5.54 -8.75 -10.66
C GLY A 84 4.70 -7.73 -11.45
N GLU A 85 3.46 -7.45 -11.02
CA GLU A 85 2.60 -6.43 -11.62
C GLU A 85 3.15 -5.01 -11.44
N PHE A 86 3.92 -4.77 -10.38
CA PHE A 86 4.37 -3.41 -10.02
C PHE A 86 5.83 -3.30 -9.59
N VAL A 87 6.50 -4.38 -9.19
CA VAL A 87 7.92 -4.36 -8.80
C VAL A 87 8.80 -4.53 -10.04
N THR A 88 9.12 -3.41 -10.69
CA THR A 88 9.99 -3.37 -11.89
C THR A 88 11.41 -2.88 -11.59
N TRP A 89 11.72 -2.65 -10.31
CA TRP A 89 13.01 -2.16 -9.82
C TRP A 89 13.55 -3.07 -8.70
N PRO A 90 14.86 -3.02 -8.39
CA PRO A 90 15.41 -3.69 -7.22
C PRO A 90 14.80 -3.12 -5.94
N PRO A 91 14.01 -3.88 -5.18
CA PRO A 91 13.32 -3.34 -4.02
C PRO A 91 14.28 -3.08 -2.86
N ASN A 92 13.91 -2.13 -2.01
CA ASN A 92 14.54 -1.90 -0.71
C ASN A 92 13.43 -1.75 0.33
N TRP A 93 12.77 -2.86 0.60
CA TRP A 93 11.61 -2.94 1.47
C TRP A 93 11.98 -2.76 2.94
N ILE A 94 11.11 -2.10 3.70
CA ILE A 94 11.26 -1.89 5.14
C ILE A 94 10.69 -3.08 5.92
N VAL A 95 9.49 -3.52 5.56
CA VAL A 95 8.90 -4.73 6.14
C VAL A 95 9.53 -5.97 5.48
N ALA A 96 10.12 -6.88 6.24
CA ALA A 96 10.65 -8.14 5.68
C ALA A 96 9.51 -8.99 5.10
N ARG A 97 9.75 -9.66 3.96
CA ARG A 97 8.72 -10.46 3.26
C ARG A 97 9.34 -11.58 2.43
N ASN A 98 8.50 -12.49 1.92
CA ASN A 98 8.91 -13.59 1.06
C ASN A 98 8.09 -13.63 -0.25
N TRP A 99 8.42 -12.72 -1.14
CA TRP A 99 7.85 -12.56 -2.48
C TRP A 99 8.76 -13.14 -3.57
N GLY A 100 9.80 -13.89 -3.19
CA GLY A 100 10.78 -14.46 -4.11
C GLY A 100 11.74 -13.38 -4.64
N ALA A 101 11.86 -13.26 -5.97
CA ALA A 101 12.75 -12.28 -6.60
C ALA A 101 12.36 -10.81 -6.35
N TYR A 102 11.17 -10.58 -5.78
CA TYR A 102 10.62 -9.26 -5.48
C TYR A 102 10.73 -8.88 -3.99
N SER A 103 11.54 -9.60 -3.20
CA SER A 103 11.79 -9.35 -1.77
C SER A 103 13.02 -8.52 -1.51
#